data_AF-A0A831YQH8-F1
#
_entry.id   AF-A0A831YQH8-F1
#
_cell.length_a   1.000
_cell.length_b   1.000
_cell.length_c   1.000
_cell.angle_alpha   90.00
_cell.angle_beta   90.00
_cell.angle_gamma   90.00
#
_symmetry.space_group_name_H-M   'P 1'
#
loop_
_entity.id
_entity.type
_entity.pdbx_description
1 polymer ?
#
loop_
_entity_poly.entity_id
_entity_poly.type
_entity_poly.pdbx_seq_one_letter_code
_entity_poly.pdbx_strand_id
1 'polypeptide(L)'
;MIQELAGWLPALILPTATLLQIVKIIRQGNSDGVSMSSWILFGIANLGTYVFTGRYTAIQTILGFLLTAILNFVIVLLIVYYNRKNSKQNALKTA
;
A
#
# COMPACT_ATOMS: atom_id res chain seq x y z
N MET A 1 6.24 22.53 -18.25
CA MET A 1 6.01 21.37 -19.15
C MET A 1 6.62 20.07 -18.61
N ILE A 2 7.94 19.95 -18.41
CA ILE A 2 8.56 18.70 -17.92
C ILE A 2 8.07 18.32 -16.50
N GLN A 3 7.97 19.29 -15.58
CA GLN A 3 7.53 19.03 -14.20
C GLN A 3 6.08 18.54 -14.09
N GLU A 4 5.19 19.00 -14.97
CA GLU A 4 3.78 18.56 -14.97
C GLU A 4 3.66 17.12 -15.45
N LEU A 5 4.40 16.75 -16.49
CA LEU A 5 4.52 15.37 -16.96
C LEU A 5 5.18 14.45 -15.91
N ALA A 6 6.23 14.93 -15.24
CA ALA A 6 6.92 14.17 -14.21
C ALA A 6 6.03 13.87 -12.99
N GLY A 7 5.10 14.76 -12.65
CA GLY A 7 4.14 14.54 -11.56
C GLY A 7 3.14 13.41 -11.83
N TRP A 8 2.85 13.12 -13.10
CA TRP A 8 1.95 12.03 -13.47
C TRP A 8 2.56 10.64 -13.29
N LEU A 9 3.90 10.53 -13.32
CA LEU A 9 4.59 9.26 -13.08
C LEU A 9 4.26 8.66 -11.70
N PRO A 10 4.54 9.33 -10.57
CA PRO A 10 4.17 8.78 -9.26
C PRO A 10 2.65 8.68 -9.11
N ALA A 11 1.87 9.61 -9.68
CA ALA A 11 0.41 9.62 -9.60
C ALA A 11 -0.26 8.37 -10.19
N LEU A 12 0.38 7.73 -11.18
CA LEU A 12 -0.16 6.53 -11.82
C LEU A 12 0.58 5.26 -11.38
N ILE A 13 1.91 5.30 -11.34
CA ILE A 13 2.74 4.12 -11.09
C ILE A 13 2.56 3.64 -9.66
N LEU A 14 2.62 4.54 -8.67
CA LEU A 14 2.56 4.15 -7.26
C LEU A 14 1.21 3.50 -6.90
N PRO A 15 0.04 4.11 -7.12
CA PRO A 15 -1.22 3.47 -6.77
C PRO A 15 -1.45 2.20 -7.59
N THR A 16 -1.06 2.15 -8.86
CA THR A 16 -1.22 0.95 -9.69
C THR A 16 -0.37 -0.22 -9.17
N ALA A 17 0.89 0.02 -8.84
CA ALA A 17 1.77 -1.00 -8.27
C ALA A 17 1.23 -1.53 -6.94
N THR A 18 0.74 -0.64 -6.07
CA THR A 18 0.15 -1.03 -4.78
C THR A 18 -1.15 -1.81 -4.96
N LEU A 19 -2.01 -1.43 -5.91
CA LEU A 19 -3.22 -2.19 -6.26
C LEU A 19 -2.89 -3.60 -6.76
N LEU A 20 -1.90 -3.74 -7.63
CA LEU A 20 -1.44 -5.06 -8.10
C LEU A 20 -0.96 -5.93 -6.94
N GLN A 21 -0.25 -5.36 -5.97
CA GLN A 21 0.16 -6.08 -4.76
C GLN A 21 -1.03 -6.51 -3.91
N ILE A 22 -2.04 -5.64 -3.72
CA ILE A 22 -3.28 -5.97 -3.01
C ILE A 22 -3.97 -7.16 -3.71
N VAL A 23 -4.16 -7.08 -5.03
CA VAL A 23 -4.77 -8.15 -5.83
C VAL A 23 -3.97 -9.46 -5.69
N LYS A 24 -2.64 -9.39 -5.69
CA LYS A 24 -1.78 -10.57 -5.49
C LYS A 24 -2.02 -11.22 -4.13
N ILE A 25 -2.02 -10.46 -3.04
CA ILE A 25 -2.26 -10.97 -1.67
C ILE A 25 -3.64 -11.63 -1.59
N ILE A 26 -4.67 -10.97 -2.13
CA ILE A 26 -6.04 -11.49 -2.12
C ILE A 26 -6.14 -12.80 -2.91
N ARG A 27 -5.56 -12.85 -4.12
CA ARG A 27 -5.59 -14.04 -4.99
C ARG A 27 -4.79 -15.21 -4.42
N GLN A 28 -3.64 -14.93 -3.79
CA GLN A 28 -2.82 -15.97 -3.16
C GLN A 28 -3.42 -16.45 -1.83
N GLY A 29 -4.26 -15.64 -1.20
CA GLY A 29 -4.90 -15.97 0.06
C GLY A 29 -3.92 -16.06 1.24
N ASN A 30 -2.72 -15.49 1.08
CA ASN A 30 -1.68 -15.36 2.10
C ASN A 30 -0.85 -14.10 1.83
N SER A 31 -0.02 -13.71 2.80
CA SER A 31 0.88 -12.57 2.73
C SER A 31 2.36 -12.96 2.72
N ASP A 32 2.68 -14.17 2.28
CA ASP A 32 4.04 -14.70 2.35
C ASP A 32 4.98 -13.90 1.43
N GLY A 33 6.17 -13.58 1.94
CA GLY A 33 7.15 -12.72 1.25
C GLY A 33 6.80 -11.23 1.24
N VAL A 34 5.72 -10.81 1.90
CA VAL A 34 5.31 -9.39 1.98
C VAL A 34 5.64 -8.84 3.37
N SER A 35 6.61 -7.92 3.45
CA SER A 35 7.06 -7.34 4.71
C SER A 35 6.09 -6.28 5.25
N MET A 36 5.45 -6.56 6.39
CA MET A 36 4.54 -5.62 7.07
C MET A 36 5.22 -4.30 7.41
N SER A 37 6.46 -4.34 7.94
CA SER A 37 7.19 -3.14 8.33
C SER A 37 7.50 -2.24 7.13
N SER A 38 7.84 -2.83 5.99
CA SER A 38 8.09 -2.08 4.75
C SER A 38 6.83 -1.32 4.31
N TRP A 39 5.65 -1.96 4.32
CA TRP A 39 4.40 -1.30 3.92
C TRP A 39 3.94 -0.23 4.91
N ILE A 40 4.21 -0.39 6.20
CA ILE A 40 4.00 0.68 7.20
C ILE A 40 4.89 1.89 6.86
N LEU A 41 6.18 1.66 6.65
CA LEU A 41 7.14 2.71 6.33
C LEU A 41 6.79 3.42 5.01
N PHE A 42 6.37 2.69 3.98
CA PHE A 42 5.87 3.29 2.74
C PHE A 42 4.59 4.08 2.93
N GLY A 43 3.68 3.64 3.79
CA GLY A 43 2.48 4.39 4.18
C GLY A 43 2.85 5.74 4.80
N ILE A 44 3.73 5.72 5.80
CA ILE A 44 4.23 6.92 6.48
C ILE A 44 4.99 7.84 5.52
N ALA A 45 5.87 7.28 4.69
CA ALA A 45 6.65 8.04 3.71
C ALA A 45 5.75 8.76 2.71
N ASN A 46 4.78 8.07 2.10
CA ASN A 46 3.85 8.69 1.16
C ASN A 46 2.95 9.74 1.84
N LEU A 47 2.50 9.50 3.07
CA LEU A 47 1.76 10.52 3.82
C LEU A 47 2.64 11.75 4.11
N GLY A 48 3.90 11.54 4.51
CA GLY A 48 4.88 12.60 4.71
C GLY A 48 5.15 13.38 3.43
N THR A 49 5.28 12.70 2.29
CA THR A 49 5.45 13.35 0.97
C THR A 49 4.23 14.16 0.58
N TYR A 50 3.02 13.66 0.82
CA TYR A 50 1.78 14.42 0.62
C TYR A 50 1.83 15.74 1.38
N VAL A 51 2.16 15.70 2.69
CA VAL A 51 2.32 16.88 3.54
C VAL A 51 3.40 17.82 3.02
N PHE A 52 4.58 17.27 2.69
CA PHE A 52 5.77 18.02 2.25
C PHE A 52 5.57 18.78 0.94
N THR A 53 4.82 18.23 -0.01
CA THR A 53 4.63 18.87 -1.32
C THR A 53 3.86 20.18 -1.27
N GLY A 54 3.05 20.41 -0.22
CA GLY A 54 2.19 21.59 -0.07
C GLY A 54 1.06 21.71 -1.10
N ARG A 55 0.93 20.76 -2.03
CA ARG A 55 -0.04 20.80 -3.14
C ARG A 55 -1.23 19.88 -2.87
N TYR A 56 -1.98 20.17 -1.80
CA TYR A 56 -3.00 19.26 -1.26
C TYR A 56 -4.19 18.99 -2.19
N THR A 57 -4.53 19.95 -3.05
CA THR A 57 -5.65 19.87 -3.99
C THR A 57 -5.24 19.36 -5.37
N ALA A 58 -3.94 19.22 -5.64
CA ALA A 58 -3.46 18.73 -6.92
C ALA A 58 -3.74 17.24 -7.05
N ILE A 59 -4.43 16.85 -8.13
CA ILE A 59 -4.82 15.45 -8.36
C ILE A 59 -3.60 14.52 -8.41
N GLN A 60 -2.47 14.99 -8.96
CA GLN A 60 -1.24 14.20 -9.01
C GLN A 60 -0.70 13.88 -7.62
N THR A 61 -0.76 14.86 -6.71
CA THR A 61 -0.31 14.72 -5.31
C THR A 61 -1.24 13.80 -4.52
N ILE A 62 -2.56 13.94 -4.72
CA ILE A 62 -3.56 13.07 -4.08
C ILE A 62 -3.37 11.63 -4.53
N LEU A 63 -3.33 11.38 -5.84
CA LEU A 63 -3.19 10.02 -6.37
C LEU A 63 -1.82 9.41 -6.06
N GLY A 64 -0.76 10.18 -6.24
CA GLY A 64 0.61 9.69 -6.08
C GLY A 64 0.95 9.37 -4.63
N PHE A 65 0.44 10.15 -3.68
CA PHE A 65 0.90 10.08 -2.30
C PHE A 65 -0.22 9.77 -1.30
N LEU A 66 -1.32 10.52 -1.28
CA LEU A 66 -2.38 10.29 -0.29
C LEU A 66 -3.11 8.96 -0.52
N LEU A 67 -3.56 8.72 -1.75
CA LEU A 67 -4.19 7.46 -2.14
C LEU A 67 -3.23 6.29 -1.95
N THR A 68 -1.99 6.42 -2.44
CA THR A 68 -0.95 5.40 -2.26
C THR A 68 -0.71 5.08 -0.77
N ALA A 69 -0.66 6.09 0.10
CA ALA A 69 -0.50 5.89 1.54
C ALA A 69 -1.66 5.07 2.12
N ILE A 70 -2.90 5.39 1.75
CA ILE A 70 -4.08 4.62 2.16
C ILE A 70 -3.96 3.16 1.69
N LEU A 71 -3.59 2.93 0.42
CA LEU A 71 -3.41 1.59 -0.13
C LEU A 71 -2.29 0.80 0.57
N ASN A 72 -1.19 1.47 0.96
CA ASN A 72 -0.12 0.84 1.73
C ASN A 72 -0.64 0.32 3.09
N PHE A 73 -1.46 1.12 3.78
CA PHE A 73 -2.10 0.68 5.03
C PHE A 73 -3.14 -0.43 4.80
N VAL A 74 -3.83 -0.44 3.65
CA VAL A 74 -4.69 -1.57 3.27
C VAL A 74 -3.88 -2.87 3.15
N ILE A 75 -2.68 -2.83 2.56
CA ILE A 75 -1.79 -4.00 2.53
C ILE A 75 -1.43 -4.45 3.95
N VAL A 76 -1.11 -3.53 4.85
CA VAL A 76 -0.83 -3.85 6.27
C VAL A 76 -2.02 -4.56 6.93
N LEU A 77 -3.24 -4.06 6.70
CA LEU A 77 -4.45 -4.70 7.21
C LEU A 77 -4.65 -6.11 6.64
N LEU A 78 -4.39 -6.30 5.34
CA LEU A 78 -4.45 -7.63 4.71
C LEU A 78 -3.42 -8.59 5.30
N ILE A 79 -2.18 -8.14 5.53
CA ILE A 79 -1.14 -8.95 6.16
C ILE A 79 -1.59 -9.40 7.55
N VAL A 80 -2.10 -8.48 8.38
CA VAL A 80 -2.61 -8.82 9.72
C VAL A 80 -3.78 -9.81 9.64
N TYR A 81 -4.69 -9.61 8.70
CA TYR A 81 -5.84 -10.50 8.47
C TYR A 81 -5.39 -11.93 8.11
N TYR A 82 -4.52 -12.08 7.11
CA TYR A 82 -4.05 -13.40 6.66
C TYR A 82 -3.17 -14.10 7.68
N ASN A 83 -2.31 -13.37 8.39
CA ASN A 83 -1.51 -13.93 9.48
C ASN A 83 -2.41 -14.51 10.58
N ARG A 84 -3.44 -13.77 11.01
CA ARG A 84 -4.41 -14.26 12.03
C ARG A 84 -5.21 -15.46 11.53
N LYS A 85 -5.64 -15.45 10.27
CA LYS A 85 -6.34 -16.58 9.65
C LYS A 85 -5.49 -17.85 9.67
N ASN A 86 -4.23 -17.74 9.27
CA ASN A 86 -3.30 -18.87 9.23
C ASN A 86 -2.99 -19.40 10.64
N SER A 87 -2.80 -18.52 11.63
CA SER A 87 -2.61 -18.94 13.03
C SER A 87 -3.82 -19.73 13.57
N LYS A 88 -5.05 -19.27 13.31
CA LYS A 88 -6.27 -19.98 13.75
C LYS A 88 -6.38 -21.36 13.10
N GLN A 89 -6.08 -21.46 11.80
CA GLN A 89 -6.14 -22.72 11.07
C GLN A 89 -5.12 -23.73 11.60
N ASN A 90 -3.92 -23.27 11.97
CA ASN A 90 -2.90 -24.15 12.53
C ASN A 90 -3.28 -24.66 13.93
N ALA A 91 -3.85 -23.81 14.79
CA ALA A 91 -4.31 -24.22 16.11
C ALA A 91 -5.41 -25.30 16.06
N LEU A 92 -6.32 -25.22 15.08
CA LEU A 92 -7.39 -26.19 14.88
C LEU A 92 -6.91 -27.55 14.38
N LYS A 93 -5.76 -27.59 13.69
CA LYS A 93 -5.17 -28.84 13.17
C LYS A 93 -4.39 -29.62 14.23
N THR A 94 -4.01 -28.96 15.32
CA THR A 94 -3.22 -29.54 16.42
C THR A 94 -4.03 -29.90 17.66
N ALA A 95 -5.33 -29.59 17.66
CA ALA A 95 -6.29 -29.93 18.71
C ALA A 95 -7.06 -31.20 18.33
#